data_AF-A0A5C3EIG3-F1
#
_entry.id   AF-A0A5C3EIG3-F1
#
_cell.length_a   1.000
_cell.length_b   1.000
_cell.length_c   1.000
_cell.angle_alpha   90.00
_cell.angle_beta   90.00
_cell.angle_gamma   90.00
#
_symmetry.space_group_name_H-M   'P 1'
#
loop_
_entity.id
_entity.type
_entity.pdbx_description
1 polymer ?
#
loop_
_entity_poly.entity_id
_entity_poly.type
_entity_poly.pdbx_seq_one_letter_code
_entity_poly.pdbx_strand_id
1 'polypeptide(L)'
;MPSNVRPLTGKGKLQGAETRVQFAGRFLTYFSAAFIGFTFLCSLAPSGPSTGSSSSSSSSSGPRRGFYSTSSGRCDPFSLPGWVDWSIGTNDLPAWRTFDPSCSTTNLLGTLISTLNIEAKDPSKIAPHAVHALSSASSSVEELSSFLKNRTVLMIGDHQVDQSLASHFCALTGHTIQAVDKNHPWGSSLNSVPPKHGFTPVKNNAPLAHYCYLPEYDFLLTSVYSYGADTFDSWRGEDLYNAPGLFEDRVVDLFQPYLRDMASTSLTSPALPLPRGKTEPDLILFNSGLWDLARWARYDIDTGVGLLENLSEERIMWWRSRMVDMLGSVRKTWRRTRIVWRNTAYPLASEATTVEAFLGIEGERRKNHPLYHANRIAQLNHAQRSALDVHGDDVVKGERSRSARMPNDVVGLNFAEVLMGQDQHSLTPLAPSQLPCGALFGEMMLWHLRDAVNP
;
A
#
# COMPACT_ATOMS: atom_id res chain seq x y z
N MET A 1 68.11 69.02 -47.34
CA MET A 1 69.04 68.00 -46.80
C MET A 1 68.26 66.71 -46.53
N PRO A 2 68.88 65.53 -46.66
CA PRO A 2 68.37 64.44 -47.48
C PRO A 2 67.65 63.30 -46.74
N SER A 3 66.84 62.57 -47.55
CA SER A 3 66.55 61.11 -47.63
C SER A 3 66.43 60.28 -46.33
N ASN A 4 65.40 59.44 -46.20
CA ASN A 4 65.39 58.14 -46.89
C ASN A 4 63.99 57.61 -47.25
N VAL A 5 63.90 57.18 -48.50
CA VAL A 5 62.79 56.47 -49.14
C VAL A 5 63.22 55.02 -49.35
N ARG A 6 62.39 54.04 -48.97
CA ARG A 6 61.74 53.13 -49.95
C ARG A 6 60.65 52.23 -49.33
N PRO A 7 59.67 51.83 -50.17
CA PRO A 7 58.43 51.19 -49.76
C PRO A 7 58.48 49.66 -49.93
N LEU A 8 57.51 48.96 -49.33
CA LEU A 8 57.12 47.62 -49.76
C LEU A 8 55.62 47.58 -49.99
N THR A 9 55.28 47.45 -51.26
CA THR A 9 53.98 47.05 -51.79
C THR A 9 53.48 45.75 -51.14
N GLY A 10 52.20 45.70 -50.78
CA GLY A 10 51.49 44.47 -50.46
C GLY A 10 50.05 44.54 -50.96
N LYS A 11 49.81 44.06 -52.18
CA LYS A 11 48.47 43.69 -52.67
C LYS A 11 47.96 42.52 -51.83
N GLY A 12 46.68 42.51 -51.47
CA GLY A 12 46.03 41.32 -50.92
C GLY A 12 44.56 41.54 -50.57
N LYS A 13 43.65 41.16 -51.48
CA LYS A 13 42.26 40.80 -51.13
C LYS A 13 42.32 39.62 -50.15
N LEU A 14 41.55 39.68 -49.07
CA LEU A 14 41.14 38.51 -48.30
C LEU A 14 39.72 38.74 -47.77
N GLN A 15 38.76 38.01 -48.35
CA GLN A 15 37.47 37.72 -47.72
C GLN A 15 37.79 37.02 -46.39
N GLY A 16 37.56 37.71 -45.28
CA GLY A 16 37.76 37.17 -43.94
C GLY A 16 36.70 36.11 -43.62
N ALA A 17 37.16 34.91 -43.25
CA ALA A 17 36.33 33.82 -42.79
C ALA A 17 35.52 34.22 -41.54
N GLU A 18 34.25 33.88 -41.55
CA GLU A 18 33.29 34.14 -40.48
C GLU A 18 33.79 33.50 -39.17
N THR A 19 33.90 34.30 -38.10
CA THR A 19 34.35 33.77 -36.80
C THR A 19 33.29 32.86 -36.20
N ARG A 20 33.70 31.75 -35.53
CA ARG A 20 32.77 30.78 -34.92
C ARG A 20 31.71 31.41 -34.00
N VAL A 21 32.04 32.53 -33.37
CA VAL A 21 31.13 33.30 -32.50
C VAL A 21 30.03 33.99 -33.31
N GLN A 22 30.35 34.54 -34.48
CA GLN A 22 29.37 35.15 -35.38
C GLN A 22 28.44 34.10 -36.00
N PHE A 23 28.98 32.92 -36.33
CA PHE A 23 28.18 31.79 -36.79
C PHE A 23 27.22 31.28 -35.69
N ALA A 24 27.72 31.10 -34.46
CA ALA A 24 26.90 30.67 -33.33
C ALA A 24 25.81 31.69 -32.97
N GLY A 25 26.15 32.98 -32.98
CA GLY A 25 25.19 34.06 -32.73
C GLY A 25 24.09 34.12 -33.79
N ARG A 26 24.45 33.95 -35.08
CA ARG A 26 23.48 33.87 -36.18
C ARG A 26 22.59 32.64 -36.05
N PHE A 27 23.16 31.47 -35.76
CA PHE A 27 22.39 30.25 -35.58
C PHE A 27 21.38 30.36 -34.44
N LEU A 28 21.79 30.87 -33.27
CA LEU A 28 20.88 31.12 -32.15
C LEU A 28 19.78 32.10 -32.50
N THR A 29 20.11 33.18 -33.20
CA THR A 29 19.12 34.19 -33.62
C THR A 29 18.09 33.60 -34.58
N TYR A 30 18.53 32.82 -35.56
CA TYR A 30 17.63 32.15 -36.50
C TYR A 30 16.78 31.07 -35.81
N PHE A 31 17.36 30.32 -34.88
CA PHE A 31 16.62 29.31 -34.12
C PHE A 31 15.55 29.95 -33.25
N SER A 32 15.87 31.04 -32.52
CA SER A 32 14.90 31.78 -31.71
C SER A 32 13.80 32.42 -32.56
N ALA A 33 14.14 33.01 -33.71
CA ALA A 33 13.15 33.56 -34.63
C ALA A 33 12.23 32.49 -35.22
N ALA A 34 12.77 31.32 -35.60
CA ALA A 34 12.00 30.20 -36.09
C ALA A 34 11.08 29.61 -35.01
N PHE A 35 11.57 29.48 -33.77
CA PHE A 35 10.79 28.98 -32.64
C PHE A 35 9.61 29.90 -32.32
N ILE A 36 9.84 31.22 -32.29
CA ILE A 36 8.78 32.22 -32.07
C ILE A 36 7.78 32.21 -33.24
N GLY A 37 8.26 32.12 -34.48
CA GLY A 37 7.38 32.01 -35.65
C GLY A 37 6.50 30.76 -35.63
N PHE A 38 7.06 29.62 -35.23
CA PHE A 38 6.34 28.35 -35.15
C PHE A 38 5.31 28.35 -34.02
N THR A 39 5.66 28.87 -32.84
CA THR A 39 4.70 29.01 -31.73
C THR A 39 3.58 30.01 -32.06
N PHE A 40 3.89 31.10 -32.75
CA PHE A 40 2.88 32.06 -33.21
C PHE A 40 1.94 31.44 -34.26
N LEU A 41 2.47 30.69 -35.23
CA LEU A 41 1.65 29.98 -36.23
C LEU A 41 0.77 28.88 -35.61
N CYS A 42 1.26 28.15 -34.61
CA CYS A 42 0.46 27.19 -33.87
C CYS A 42 -0.64 27.85 -33.02
N SER A 43 -0.43 29.09 -32.55
CA SER A 43 -1.43 29.85 -31.80
C SER A 43 -2.52 30.49 -32.68
N LEU A 44 -2.26 30.61 -33.99
CA LEU A 44 -3.17 31.21 -34.97
C LEU A 44 -3.91 30.18 -35.83
N ALA A 45 -3.65 28.89 -35.67
CA ALA A 45 -4.34 27.83 -36.39
C ALA A 45 -5.81 27.73 -35.90
N PRO A 46 -6.81 27.96 -36.77
CA PRO A 46 -8.21 27.72 -36.42
C PRO A 46 -8.41 26.22 -36.17
N SER A 47 -9.09 25.86 -35.09
CA SER A 47 -9.58 24.50 -34.86
C SER A 47 -10.54 24.12 -35.98
N GLY A 48 -10.01 23.41 -36.98
CA GLY A 48 -10.78 22.89 -38.11
C GLY A 48 -11.82 21.84 -37.68
N PRO A 49 -12.92 21.70 -38.43
CA PRO A 49 -14.15 21.10 -37.97
C PRO A 49 -14.14 19.58 -38.03
N SER A 50 -14.69 18.94 -36.99
CA SER A 50 -15.04 17.54 -36.96
C SER A 50 -16.19 17.26 -37.95
N THR A 51 -15.89 16.51 -39.02
CA THR A 51 -16.92 15.84 -39.82
C THR A 51 -17.48 14.68 -39.01
N GLY A 52 -18.72 14.85 -38.54
CA GLY A 52 -19.47 13.83 -37.82
C GLY A 52 -20.16 12.80 -38.73
N SER A 53 -20.48 11.66 -38.14
CA SER A 53 -21.63 10.85 -38.50
C SER A 53 -22.31 10.36 -37.21
N SER A 54 -23.52 10.90 -36.97
CA SER A 54 -24.73 10.32 -36.36
C SER A 54 -24.57 9.29 -35.22
N SER A 55 -25.20 9.39 -34.04
CA SER A 55 -26.45 10.05 -33.67
C SER A 55 -26.71 9.87 -32.17
N SER A 56 -27.61 10.72 -31.64
CA SER A 56 -28.40 10.61 -30.40
C SER A 56 -27.79 11.17 -29.10
N SER A 57 -28.15 12.44 -28.87
CA SER A 57 -28.62 13.01 -27.59
C SER A 57 -28.14 12.36 -26.29
N SER A 58 -27.14 12.97 -25.64
CA SER A 58 -27.01 12.91 -24.19
C SER A 58 -26.97 14.33 -23.62
N SER A 59 -28.07 14.66 -22.95
CA SER A 59 -28.21 15.77 -22.02
C SER A 59 -27.22 15.65 -20.85
N SER A 60 -26.78 16.82 -20.39
CA SER A 60 -26.13 17.11 -19.10
C SER A 60 -24.82 16.38 -18.78
N SER A 61 -23.77 17.19 -18.77
CA SER A 61 -22.51 17.01 -18.05
C SER A 61 -22.72 16.49 -16.61
N GLY A 62 -22.55 15.19 -16.42
CA GLY A 62 -22.19 14.60 -15.13
C GLY A 62 -20.66 14.52 -14.98
N PRO A 63 -20.13 14.33 -13.75
CA PRO A 63 -18.70 14.17 -13.54
C PRO A 63 -18.21 12.96 -14.35
N ARG A 64 -17.04 13.11 -14.99
CA ARG A 64 -16.40 12.06 -15.81
C ARG A 64 -16.38 10.73 -15.04
N ARG A 65 -17.11 9.72 -15.56
CA ARG A 65 -16.92 8.30 -15.21
C ARG A 65 -15.46 7.95 -15.47
N GLY A 66 -14.66 7.85 -14.42
CA GLY A 66 -13.23 7.53 -14.57
C GLY A 66 -12.41 7.43 -13.29
N PHE A 67 -12.98 7.73 -12.11
CA PHE A 67 -12.19 7.78 -10.87
C PHE A 67 -12.60 6.79 -9.76
N TYR A 68 -13.81 6.22 -9.84
CA TYR A 68 -14.34 5.33 -8.78
C TYR A 68 -14.78 3.96 -9.33
N SER A 69 -14.38 3.65 -10.56
CA SER A 69 -14.65 2.38 -11.21
C SER A 69 -13.40 1.53 -11.16
N THR A 70 -13.52 0.29 -10.71
CA THR A 70 -12.46 -0.70 -10.84
C THR A 70 -12.29 -1.11 -12.30
N SER A 71 -11.25 -1.91 -12.57
CA SER A 71 -11.07 -2.54 -13.89
C SER A 71 -12.31 -3.33 -14.34
N SER A 72 -13.11 -3.83 -13.39
CA SER A 72 -14.36 -4.56 -13.63
C SER A 72 -15.57 -3.70 -13.93
N GLY A 73 -15.40 -2.38 -14.01
CA GLY A 73 -16.52 -1.45 -14.19
C GLY A 73 -17.38 -1.28 -12.94
N ARG A 74 -17.04 -1.96 -11.83
CA ARG A 74 -17.76 -1.88 -10.56
C ARG A 74 -17.33 -0.63 -9.81
N CYS A 75 -18.28 -0.01 -9.11
CA CYS A 75 -17.94 1.09 -8.23
C CYS A 75 -17.23 0.57 -6.97
N ASP A 76 -16.15 1.24 -6.56
CA ASP A 76 -15.47 1.01 -5.27
C ASP A 76 -16.11 1.85 -4.16
N PRO A 77 -16.94 1.26 -3.29
CA PRO A 77 -17.63 2.02 -2.25
C PRO A 77 -16.68 2.49 -1.13
N PHE A 78 -15.52 1.87 -0.97
CA PHE A 78 -14.53 2.25 0.04
C PHE A 78 -13.63 3.39 -0.44
N SER A 79 -13.61 3.67 -1.75
CA SER A 79 -13.00 4.86 -2.31
C SER A 79 -13.85 6.13 -2.14
N LEU A 80 -15.15 5.98 -1.87
CA LEU A 80 -16.12 7.07 -1.76
C LEU A 80 -16.32 7.56 -0.31
N PRO A 81 -16.65 8.85 -0.12
CA PRO A 81 -17.11 9.35 1.17
C PRO A 81 -18.37 8.64 1.68
N GLY A 82 -18.43 8.45 2.99
CA GLY A 82 -19.49 7.69 3.65
C GLY A 82 -19.45 7.78 5.17
N TRP A 83 -20.17 6.90 5.84
CA TRP A 83 -20.21 6.76 7.30
C TRP A 83 -20.25 5.29 7.73
N VAL A 84 -19.85 5.03 8.97
CA VAL A 84 -20.02 3.71 9.62
C VAL A 84 -21.41 3.64 10.22
N ASP A 85 -22.19 2.67 9.76
CA ASP A 85 -23.49 2.28 10.29
C ASP A 85 -23.28 1.13 11.29
N TRP A 86 -23.22 1.49 12.58
CA TRP A 86 -23.02 0.55 13.67
C TRP A 86 -23.51 1.13 15.00
N SER A 87 -24.13 0.30 15.82
CA SER A 87 -24.55 0.65 17.18
C SER A 87 -24.11 -0.41 18.18
N ILE A 88 -23.60 0.06 19.32
CA ILE A 88 -23.29 -0.81 20.45
C ILE A 88 -24.60 -1.40 20.96
N GLY A 89 -24.77 -2.72 20.85
CA GLY A 89 -25.97 -3.45 21.31
C GLY A 89 -26.89 -3.96 20.20
N THR A 90 -26.65 -3.59 18.92
CA THR A 90 -27.28 -4.31 17.80
C THR A 90 -26.50 -5.59 17.52
N ASN A 91 -27.22 -6.66 17.18
CA ASN A 91 -26.63 -7.92 16.75
C ASN A 91 -26.17 -7.90 15.27
N ASP A 92 -25.99 -6.72 14.70
CA ASP A 92 -25.63 -6.54 13.30
C ASP A 92 -24.12 -6.28 13.16
N LEU A 93 -23.56 -6.74 12.04
CA LEU A 93 -22.18 -6.40 11.68
C LEU A 93 -22.10 -4.92 11.28
N PRO A 94 -21.03 -4.20 11.68
CA PRO A 94 -20.75 -2.85 11.21
C PRO A 94 -20.70 -2.80 9.69
N ALA A 95 -21.33 -1.79 9.09
CA ALA A 95 -21.31 -1.58 7.65
C ALA A 95 -20.84 -0.17 7.30
N TRP A 96 -19.98 -0.04 6.28
CA TRP A 96 -19.72 1.26 5.65
C TRP A 96 -20.91 1.61 4.75
N ARG A 97 -21.34 2.87 4.72
CA ARG A 97 -22.42 3.35 3.85
C ARG A 97 -21.94 4.57 3.10
N THR A 98 -22.08 4.58 1.78
CA THR A 98 -21.69 5.70 0.94
C THR A 98 -22.81 6.73 0.87
N PHE A 99 -22.46 8.00 0.63
CA PHE A 99 -23.46 9.04 0.30
C PHE A 99 -24.02 8.89 -1.12
N ASP A 100 -23.37 8.11 -1.98
CA ASP A 100 -23.81 7.83 -3.34
C ASP A 100 -24.62 6.51 -3.38
N PRO A 101 -25.97 6.58 -3.53
CA PRO A 101 -26.80 5.38 -3.55
C PRO A 101 -26.53 4.47 -4.76
N SER A 102 -25.87 4.97 -5.81
CA SER A 102 -25.48 4.14 -6.96
C SER A 102 -24.27 3.24 -6.68
N CYS A 103 -23.58 3.47 -5.56
CA CYS A 103 -22.39 2.75 -5.13
C CYS A 103 -22.53 2.24 -3.71
N SER A 104 -23.48 1.32 -3.49
CA SER A 104 -23.68 0.71 -2.18
C SER A 104 -22.57 -0.30 -1.84
N THR A 105 -22.20 -0.35 -0.57
CA THR A 105 -21.37 -1.41 -0.01
C THR A 105 -22.05 -2.77 -0.08
N THR A 106 -21.24 -3.82 -0.14
CA THR A 106 -21.71 -5.20 -0.06
C THR A 106 -21.81 -5.69 1.38
N ASN A 107 -22.32 -6.91 1.54
CA ASN A 107 -22.34 -7.65 2.80
C ASN A 107 -21.63 -9.02 2.63
N LEU A 108 -20.44 -9.01 2.05
CA LEU A 108 -19.67 -10.23 1.77
C LEU A 108 -19.25 -10.94 3.06
N LEU A 109 -18.86 -10.20 4.09
CA LEU A 109 -18.46 -10.76 5.39
C LEU A 109 -19.66 -11.40 6.10
N GLY A 110 -20.80 -10.71 6.17
CA GLY A 110 -22.00 -11.28 6.77
C GLY A 110 -22.49 -12.52 6.01
N THR A 111 -22.43 -12.48 4.67
CA THR A 111 -22.73 -13.64 3.83
C THR A 111 -21.77 -14.80 4.09
N LEU A 112 -20.45 -14.53 4.14
CA LEU A 112 -19.44 -15.54 4.45
C LEU A 112 -19.74 -16.21 5.79
N ILE A 113 -19.89 -15.43 6.85
CA ILE A 113 -20.14 -15.95 8.20
C ILE A 113 -21.42 -16.81 8.23
N SER A 114 -22.48 -16.41 7.53
CA SER A 114 -23.74 -17.18 7.47
C SER A 114 -23.60 -18.55 6.80
N THR A 115 -22.57 -18.75 5.96
CA THR A 115 -22.30 -20.04 5.30
C THR A 115 -21.38 -20.95 6.10
N LEU A 116 -20.71 -20.42 7.12
CA LEU A 116 -19.84 -21.21 7.98
C LEU A 116 -20.72 -21.94 9.00
N ASN A 117 -20.60 -23.27 9.08
CA ASN A 117 -21.28 -24.05 10.10
C ASN A 117 -20.55 -23.90 11.45
N ILE A 118 -20.65 -22.70 12.04
CA ILE A 118 -20.01 -22.36 13.30
C ILE A 118 -20.76 -23.08 14.44
N GLU A 119 -20.45 -24.35 14.66
CA GLU A 119 -20.90 -25.10 15.83
C GLU A 119 -20.05 -24.67 17.04
N ALA A 120 -20.62 -23.93 17.99
CA ALA A 120 -19.86 -23.39 19.11
C ALA A 120 -20.39 -23.82 20.48
N LYS A 121 -19.44 -24.17 21.38
CA LYS A 121 -19.63 -24.51 22.79
C LYS A 121 -19.97 -23.30 23.70
N ASP A 122 -19.79 -22.07 23.23
CA ASP A 122 -20.06 -20.83 23.99
C ASP A 122 -20.55 -19.69 23.05
N PRO A 123 -21.87 -19.46 22.94
CA PRO A 123 -22.47 -18.46 22.06
C PRO A 123 -22.11 -16.99 22.39
N SER A 124 -21.57 -16.73 23.58
CA SER A 124 -21.32 -15.36 24.07
C SER A 124 -20.02 -14.72 23.54
N LYS A 125 -19.13 -15.52 22.96
CA LYS A 125 -17.85 -15.07 22.37
C LYS A 125 -17.90 -14.84 20.87
N ILE A 126 -19.06 -15.09 20.30
CA ILE A 126 -19.32 -14.94 18.88
C ILE A 126 -19.78 -13.50 18.69
N ALA A 127 -19.10 -12.73 17.83
CA ALA A 127 -19.67 -11.50 17.28
C ALA A 127 -21.08 -11.83 16.75
N PRO A 128 -22.05 -10.93 16.76
CA PRO A 128 -23.45 -11.35 16.78
C PRO A 128 -23.86 -12.09 15.49
N HIS A 129 -23.89 -13.43 15.52
CA HIS A 129 -24.04 -14.30 14.34
C HIS A 129 -25.41 -14.98 14.26
N ALA A 130 -26.37 -14.61 15.10
CA ALA A 130 -27.66 -15.31 15.17
C ALA A 130 -28.74 -14.77 14.20
N VAL A 131 -28.50 -13.69 13.45
CA VAL A 131 -29.60 -12.97 12.74
C VAL A 131 -29.55 -13.07 11.21
N HIS A 132 -28.45 -13.53 10.61
CA HIS A 132 -28.33 -13.60 9.14
C HIS A 132 -28.51 -15.03 8.60
N ALA A 133 -29.64 -15.66 8.91
CA ALA A 133 -30.09 -16.83 8.15
C ALA A 133 -30.58 -16.36 6.78
N LEU A 134 -29.70 -16.31 5.77
CA LEU A 134 -30.11 -16.08 4.40
C LEU A 134 -30.99 -17.26 3.94
N SER A 135 -32.18 -16.96 3.42
CA SER A 135 -33.19 -17.96 3.02
C SER A 135 -32.82 -18.79 1.77
N SER A 136 -31.61 -18.62 1.23
CA SER A 136 -31.14 -19.27 0.00
C SER A 136 -29.64 -19.56 0.06
N ALA A 137 -29.24 -20.37 1.06
CA ALA A 137 -27.84 -20.70 1.36
C ALA A 137 -27.04 -21.24 0.16
N SER A 138 -27.64 -21.95 -0.80
CA SER A 138 -26.92 -22.47 -1.97
C SER A 138 -26.34 -21.33 -2.81
N SER A 139 -27.19 -20.41 -3.28
CA SER A 139 -26.79 -19.31 -4.18
C SER A 139 -25.65 -18.44 -3.62
N SER A 140 -25.64 -18.24 -2.30
CA SER A 140 -24.60 -17.51 -1.60
C SER A 140 -23.28 -18.29 -1.50
N VAL A 141 -23.34 -19.61 -1.27
CA VAL A 141 -22.15 -20.47 -1.25
C VAL A 141 -21.52 -20.55 -2.64
N GLU A 142 -22.32 -20.65 -3.71
CA GLU A 142 -21.81 -20.64 -5.07
C GLU A 142 -21.16 -19.29 -5.44
N GLU A 143 -21.78 -18.17 -5.07
CA GLU A 143 -21.20 -16.84 -5.27
C GLU A 143 -19.86 -16.69 -4.53
N LEU A 144 -19.82 -17.01 -3.23
CA LEU A 144 -18.60 -16.96 -2.42
C LEU A 144 -17.52 -17.89 -2.97
N SER A 145 -17.89 -19.12 -3.34
CA SER A 145 -16.96 -20.10 -3.91
C SER A 145 -16.33 -19.61 -5.21
N SER A 146 -17.04 -18.79 -6.00
CA SER A 146 -16.51 -18.27 -7.26
C SER A 146 -15.25 -17.41 -7.07
N PHE A 147 -15.10 -16.74 -5.93
CA PHE A 147 -14.00 -15.81 -5.67
C PHE A 147 -13.18 -16.12 -4.41
N LEU A 148 -13.60 -17.01 -3.51
CA LEU A 148 -12.81 -17.42 -2.32
C LEU A 148 -12.06 -18.74 -2.51
N LYS A 149 -12.57 -19.62 -3.39
CA LYS A 149 -12.06 -20.99 -3.48
C LYS A 149 -10.58 -21.05 -3.86
N ASN A 150 -9.74 -21.67 -3.01
CA ASN A 150 -8.30 -21.79 -3.21
C ASN A 150 -7.62 -20.43 -3.47
N ARG A 151 -8.04 -19.39 -2.72
CA ARG A 151 -7.45 -18.04 -2.81
C ARG A 151 -6.58 -17.67 -1.63
N THR A 152 -5.51 -16.95 -1.92
CA THR A 152 -4.56 -16.45 -0.92
C THR A 152 -4.54 -14.92 -0.95
N VAL A 153 -4.82 -14.29 0.20
CA VAL A 153 -4.61 -12.85 0.41
C VAL A 153 -3.34 -12.67 1.24
N LEU A 154 -2.42 -11.82 0.74
CA LEU A 154 -1.19 -11.46 1.44
C LEU A 154 -1.29 -10.02 1.96
N MET A 155 -1.17 -9.84 3.27
CA MET A 155 -0.99 -8.54 3.90
C MET A 155 0.50 -8.32 4.16
N ILE A 156 1.03 -7.17 3.76
CA ILE A 156 2.41 -6.75 4.01
C ILE A 156 2.36 -5.43 4.77
N GLY A 157 2.80 -5.41 6.04
CA GLY A 157 2.74 -4.18 6.82
C GLY A 157 3.31 -4.25 8.23
N ASP A 158 2.62 -3.58 9.14
CA ASP A 158 2.99 -3.34 10.53
C ASP A 158 2.53 -4.52 11.40
N HIS A 159 3.43 -5.08 12.20
CA HIS A 159 3.15 -6.32 12.94
C HIS A 159 1.96 -6.19 13.89
N GLN A 160 1.85 -5.11 14.68
CA GLN A 160 0.73 -4.96 15.61
C GLN A 160 -0.63 -4.80 14.92
N VAL A 161 -0.68 -4.10 13.78
CA VAL A 161 -1.93 -3.80 13.08
C VAL A 161 -2.35 -4.99 12.22
N ASP A 162 -1.46 -5.46 11.35
CA ASP A 162 -1.79 -6.48 10.36
C ASP A 162 -1.99 -7.86 10.99
N GLN A 163 -1.24 -8.19 12.05
CA GLN A 163 -1.51 -9.40 12.86
C GLN A 163 -2.90 -9.32 13.50
N SER A 164 -3.25 -8.18 14.10
CA SER A 164 -4.53 -8.00 14.77
C SER A 164 -5.70 -8.07 13.78
N LEU A 165 -5.58 -7.47 12.60
CA LEU A 165 -6.60 -7.55 11.56
C LEU A 165 -6.81 -8.97 11.04
N ALA A 166 -5.73 -9.73 10.82
CA ALA A 166 -5.82 -11.15 10.49
C ALA A 166 -6.46 -11.97 11.63
N SER A 167 -6.14 -11.65 12.88
CA SER A 167 -6.70 -12.30 14.07
C SER A 167 -8.20 -12.02 14.20
N HIS A 168 -8.62 -10.77 13.99
CA HIS A 168 -10.02 -10.38 13.99
C HIS A 168 -10.82 -11.08 12.90
N PHE A 169 -10.29 -11.15 11.68
CA PHE A 169 -10.94 -11.90 10.60
C PHE A 169 -11.12 -13.39 10.96
N CYS A 170 -10.11 -13.99 11.59
CA CYS A 170 -10.19 -15.36 12.07
C CYS A 170 -11.25 -15.53 13.16
N ALA A 171 -11.23 -14.67 14.18
CA ALA A 171 -12.20 -14.72 15.27
C ALA A 171 -13.65 -14.53 14.77
N LEU A 172 -13.87 -13.60 13.82
CA LEU A 172 -15.17 -13.35 13.19
C LEU A 172 -15.66 -14.53 12.34
N THR A 173 -14.76 -15.39 11.86
CA THR A 173 -15.12 -16.58 11.07
C THR A 173 -15.10 -17.85 11.91
N GLY A 174 -14.96 -17.77 13.24
CA GLY A 174 -14.91 -18.93 14.13
C GLY A 174 -13.60 -19.70 14.11
N HIS A 175 -12.55 -19.13 13.54
CA HIS A 175 -11.23 -19.72 13.34
C HIS A 175 -10.17 -19.08 14.24
N THR A 176 -8.99 -19.70 14.30
CA THR A 176 -7.85 -19.24 15.10
C THR A 176 -6.67 -18.87 14.22
N ILE A 177 -6.02 -17.76 14.53
CA ILE A 177 -4.78 -17.35 13.87
C ILE A 177 -3.62 -18.28 14.25
N GLN A 178 -2.73 -18.55 13.30
CA GLN A 178 -1.55 -19.41 13.47
C GLN A 178 -0.27 -18.62 13.16
N ALA A 179 0.77 -18.82 13.95
CA ALA A 179 2.07 -18.19 13.75
C ALA A 179 3.00 -19.04 12.87
N VAL A 180 3.80 -18.38 12.03
CA VAL A 180 4.83 -18.99 11.19
C VAL A 180 6.18 -18.52 11.68
N ASP A 181 6.76 -19.24 12.62
CA ASP A 181 8.13 -19.02 13.09
C ASP A 181 9.14 -19.85 12.28
N LYS A 182 10.41 -19.81 12.67
CA LYS A 182 11.49 -20.56 11.99
C LYS A 182 11.35 -22.08 12.04
N ASN A 183 10.51 -22.60 12.93
CA ASN A 183 10.27 -24.04 13.12
C ASN A 183 9.03 -24.50 12.35
N HIS A 184 8.14 -23.58 11.99
CA HIS A 184 7.00 -23.85 11.13
C HIS A 184 7.48 -24.29 9.74
N PRO A 185 6.83 -25.30 9.09
CA PRO A 185 7.24 -25.80 7.77
C PRO A 185 7.35 -24.71 6.69
N TRP A 186 6.49 -23.70 6.75
CA TRP A 186 6.53 -22.54 5.83
C TRP A 186 7.49 -21.42 6.25
N GLY A 187 8.06 -21.47 7.45
CA GLY A 187 8.99 -20.46 7.96
C GLY A 187 10.45 -20.77 7.67
N SER A 188 10.72 -21.74 6.78
CA SER A 188 12.07 -22.22 6.46
C SER A 188 13.00 -21.11 5.97
N SER A 189 12.43 -20.09 5.33
CA SER A 189 13.16 -18.94 4.79
C SER A 189 13.89 -18.12 5.85
N LEU A 190 13.41 -18.11 7.10
CA LEU A 190 14.11 -17.49 8.23
C LEU A 190 15.47 -18.13 8.50
N ASN A 191 15.66 -19.40 8.15
CA ASN A 191 16.91 -20.12 8.33
C ASN A 191 17.84 -20.03 7.10
N SER A 192 17.34 -19.53 5.96
CA SER A 192 18.08 -19.48 4.68
C SER A 192 18.38 -18.07 4.19
N VAL A 193 18.23 -17.05 5.05
CA VAL A 193 18.55 -15.66 4.70
C VAL A 193 20.02 -15.57 4.25
N PRO A 194 20.33 -14.97 3.08
CA PRO A 194 21.69 -14.90 2.59
C PRO A 194 22.65 -14.22 3.59
N PRO A 195 23.87 -14.76 3.82
CA PRO A 195 24.81 -14.21 4.80
C PRO A 195 25.19 -12.74 4.58
N LYS A 196 25.06 -12.24 3.34
CA LYS A 196 25.33 -10.84 2.97
C LYS A 196 24.45 -9.82 3.71
N HIS A 197 23.29 -10.23 4.24
CA HIS A 197 22.41 -9.37 5.04
C HIS A 197 22.85 -9.32 6.52
N GLY A 198 23.96 -9.99 6.86
CA GLY A 198 24.44 -10.19 8.22
C GLY A 198 23.69 -11.32 8.93
N PHE A 199 24.41 -12.07 9.76
CA PHE A 199 23.79 -13.07 10.62
C PHE A 199 23.20 -12.39 11.86
N THR A 200 21.89 -12.26 11.92
CA THR A 200 21.19 -11.91 13.15
C THR A 200 20.41 -13.16 13.57
N PRO A 201 20.77 -13.83 14.68
CA PRO A 201 19.98 -14.93 15.19
C PRO A 201 18.53 -14.46 15.35
N VAL A 202 17.57 -15.26 14.87
CA VAL A 202 16.14 -15.03 15.15
C VAL A 202 15.97 -15.06 16.66
N LYS A 203 15.81 -13.87 17.26
CA LYS A 203 15.56 -13.73 18.68
C LYS A 203 14.13 -14.18 18.98
N ASN A 204 13.94 -14.81 20.14
CA ASN A 204 12.63 -15.16 20.70
C ASN A 204 11.67 -15.92 19.74
N ASN A 205 12.18 -16.60 18.71
CA ASN A 205 11.39 -17.19 17.63
C ASN A 205 10.37 -16.19 17.03
N ALA A 206 10.79 -14.93 16.84
CA ALA A 206 9.95 -13.90 16.23
C ALA A 206 9.33 -14.41 14.90
N PRO A 207 8.00 -14.38 14.75
CA PRO A 207 7.33 -14.98 13.61
C PRO A 207 7.61 -14.19 12.32
N LEU A 208 7.75 -14.91 11.21
CA LEU A 208 7.76 -14.33 9.86
C LEU A 208 6.37 -13.82 9.48
N ALA A 209 5.35 -14.61 9.82
CA ALA A 209 3.98 -14.38 9.39
C ALA A 209 2.97 -14.86 10.43
N HIS A 210 1.73 -14.40 10.29
CA HIS A 210 0.57 -15.04 10.88
C HIS A 210 -0.50 -15.27 9.83
N TYR A 211 -1.18 -16.41 9.87
CA TYR A 211 -2.24 -16.73 8.92
C TYR A 211 -3.54 -17.17 9.58
N CYS A 212 -4.62 -16.92 8.85
CA CYS A 212 -5.96 -17.41 9.08
C CYS A 212 -6.37 -18.29 7.90
N TYR A 213 -6.83 -19.52 8.18
CA TYR A 213 -7.24 -20.48 7.15
C TYR A 213 -8.70 -20.90 7.37
N LEU A 214 -9.50 -20.78 6.32
CA LEU A 214 -10.90 -21.19 6.27
C LEU A 214 -11.01 -22.44 5.37
N PRO A 215 -11.10 -23.65 5.96
CA PRO A 215 -11.12 -24.90 5.21
C PRO A 215 -12.34 -25.05 4.31
N GLU A 216 -13.48 -24.44 4.63
CA GLU A 216 -14.73 -24.52 3.86
C GLU A 216 -14.57 -23.97 2.43
N TYR A 217 -13.72 -22.95 2.28
CA TYR A 217 -13.42 -22.32 1.01
C TYR A 217 -11.98 -22.57 0.55
N ASP A 218 -11.17 -23.33 1.31
CA ASP A 218 -9.72 -23.39 1.08
C ASP A 218 -9.12 -21.97 0.92
N PHE A 219 -9.58 -21.05 1.77
CA PHE A 219 -9.20 -19.63 1.72
C PHE A 219 -8.14 -19.33 2.77
N LEU A 220 -7.12 -18.57 2.40
CA LEU A 220 -6.02 -18.23 3.31
C LEU A 220 -5.74 -16.71 3.30
N LEU A 221 -5.86 -16.09 4.46
CA LEU A 221 -5.41 -14.74 4.75
C LEU A 221 -4.11 -14.80 5.54
N THR A 222 -3.02 -14.26 5.03
CA THR A 222 -1.73 -14.24 5.73
C THR A 222 -1.16 -12.84 5.82
N SER A 223 -0.51 -12.53 6.94
CA SER A 223 0.16 -11.27 7.22
C SER A 223 1.65 -11.50 7.41
N VAL A 224 2.47 -10.81 6.63
CA VAL A 224 3.94 -10.76 6.77
C VAL A 224 4.38 -9.34 7.14
N TYR A 225 5.52 -9.24 7.83
CA TYR A 225 5.92 -7.97 8.44
C TYR A 225 7.15 -7.37 7.77
N SER A 226 7.12 -6.04 7.61
CA SER A 226 8.26 -5.23 7.17
C SER A 226 8.72 -4.29 8.29
N TYR A 227 9.79 -3.52 8.03
CA TYR A 227 10.23 -2.45 8.94
C TYR A 227 10.10 -1.06 8.30
N GLY A 228 9.02 -0.90 7.54
CA GLY A 228 8.71 0.32 6.80
C GLY A 228 9.63 0.55 5.60
N ALA A 229 9.80 1.82 5.25
CA ALA A 229 10.61 2.32 4.16
C ALA A 229 12.13 2.34 4.45
N ASP A 230 12.54 1.86 5.62
CA ASP A 230 13.92 1.89 6.09
C ASP A 230 14.91 1.23 5.11
N THR A 231 16.00 1.94 4.85
CA THR A 231 17.12 1.49 4.00
C THR A 231 18.43 1.34 4.77
N PHE A 232 18.43 1.67 6.06
CA PHE A 232 19.62 1.74 6.89
C PHE A 232 19.68 0.61 7.91
N ASP A 233 18.68 -0.28 7.91
CA ASP A 233 18.60 -1.42 8.81
C ASP A 233 18.61 -0.97 10.29
N SER A 234 17.87 0.11 10.55
CA SER A 234 17.81 0.85 11.82
C SER A 234 17.24 0.01 12.97
N TRP A 235 16.52 -1.06 12.62
CA TRP A 235 15.83 -1.96 13.54
C TRP A 235 16.63 -3.21 13.89
N ARG A 236 17.85 -3.33 13.35
CA ARG A 236 18.74 -4.43 13.70
C ARG A 236 18.97 -4.45 15.21
N GLY A 237 18.68 -5.59 15.81
CA GLY A 237 18.91 -5.83 17.24
C GLY A 237 17.67 -5.71 18.11
N GLU A 238 16.55 -5.18 17.60
CA GLU A 238 15.26 -5.24 18.28
C GLU A 238 14.74 -6.69 18.34
N ASP A 239 13.91 -7.03 19.32
CA ASP A 239 13.53 -8.43 19.57
C ASP A 239 12.63 -9.03 18.49
N LEU A 240 11.80 -8.20 17.86
CA LEU A 240 10.95 -8.57 16.73
C LEU A 240 11.71 -8.59 15.39
N TYR A 241 13.00 -8.26 15.39
CA TYR A 241 13.78 -8.19 14.17
C TYR A 241 14.26 -9.58 13.69
N ASN A 242 13.83 -9.92 12.49
CA ASN A 242 14.40 -10.92 11.60
C ASN A 242 15.04 -10.25 10.38
N ALA A 243 16.27 -10.62 10.03
CA ALA A 243 16.92 -10.17 8.79
C ALA A 243 16.19 -10.71 7.53
N PRO A 244 16.26 -10.03 6.37
CA PRO A 244 16.92 -8.74 6.13
C PRO A 244 16.07 -7.55 6.57
N GLY A 245 16.70 -6.40 6.83
CA GLY A 245 15.99 -5.16 7.15
C GLY A 245 15.38 -4.45 5.95
N LEU A 246 16.09 -4.46 4.81
CA LEU A 246 15.63 -3.80 3.58
C LEU A 246 14.39 -4.50 3.02
N PHE A 247 13.32 -3.72 2.78
CA PHE A 247 12.05 -4.24 2.28
C PHE A 247 12.18 -5.11 1.02
N GLU A 248 12.93 -4.64 0.02
CA GLU A 248 13.08 -5.34 -1.25
C GLU A 248 13.74 -6.71 -1.10
N ASP A 249 14.71 -6.82 -0.17
CA ASP A 249 15.34 -8.09 0.15
C ASP A 249 14.37 -9.00 0.90
N ARG A 250 13.52 -8.48 1.80
CA ARG A 250 12.48 -9.28 2.50
C ARG A 250 11.49 -9.91 1.52
N VAL A 251 11.09 -9.17 0.49
CA VAL A 251 10.19 -9.68 -0.56
C VAL A 251 10.81 -10.92 -1.22
N VAL A 252 12.09 -10.85 -1.60
CA VAL A 252 12.77 -11.91 -2.35
C VAL A 252 13.22 -13.06 -1.46
N ASP A 253 13.77 -12.78 -0.29
CA ASP A 253 14.44 -13.78 0.55
C ASP A 253 13.51 -14.38 1.61
N LEU A 254 12.41 -13.72 1.97
CA LEU A 254 11.47 -14.21 2.98
C LEU A 254 10.07 -14.49 2.41
N PHE A 255 9.43 -13.49 1.80
CA PHE A 255 8.01 -13.56 1.47
C PHE A 255 7.73 -14.47 0.27
N GLN A 256 8.54 -14.35 -0.79
CA GLN A 256 8.41 -15.21 -1.96
C GLN A 256 8.68 -16.69 -1.62
N PRO A 257 9.76 -17.05 -0.88
CA PRO A 257 9.95 -18.40 -0.37
C PRO A 257 8.81 -18.90 0.52
N TYR A 258 8.28 -18.05 1.41
CA TYR A 258 7.15 -18.40 2.27
C TYR A 258 5.91 -18.83 1.44
N LEU A 259 5.53 -18.06 0.43
CA LEU A 259 4.40 -18.43 -0.44
C LEU A 259 4.69 -19.67 -1.29
N ARG A 260 5.95 -19.88 -1.69
CA ARG A 260 6.36 -21.11 -2.37
C ARG A 260 6.21 -22.34 -1.47
N ASP A 261 6.58 -22.22 -0.20
CA ASP A 261 6.47 -23.31 0.76
C ASP A 261 4.99 -23.64 1.05
N MET A 262 4.11 -22.63 1.09
CA MET A 262 2.65 -22.83 1.18
C MET A 262 2.05 -23.56 -0.02
N ALA A 263 2.62 -23.39 -1.22
CA ALA A 263 2.19 -24.10 -2.42
C ALA A 263 2.86 -25.48 -2.58
N SER A 264 3.77 -25.84 -1.69
CA SER A 264 4.56 -27.07 -1.83
C SER A 264 3.76 -28.31 -1.45
N THR A 265 3.69 -29.28 -2.36
CA THR A 265 3.11 -30.61 -2.08
C THR A 265 4.00 -31.48 -1.19
N SER A 266 5.28 -31.12 -1.02
CA SER A 266 6.20 -31.84 -0.12
C SER A 266 6.08 -31.42 1.34
N LEU A 267 5.48 -30.25 1.62
CA LEU A 267 5.29 -29.70 2.96
C LEU A 267 3.82 -29.84 3.38
N THR A 268 3.37 -31.09 3.52
CA THR A 268 1.98 -31.41 3.88
C THR A 268 1.90 -32.10 5.24
N SER A 269 0.86 -31.79 5.99
CA SER A 269 0.52 -32.40 7.28
C SER A 269 -0.97 -32.20 7.53
N PRO A 270 -1.67 -33.10 8.26
CA PRO A 270 -3.05 -32.86 8.68
C PRO A 270 -3.25 -31.57 9.49
N ALA A 271 -2.18 -31.05 10.09
CA ALA A 271 -2.19 -29.79 10.84
C ALA A 271 -1.92 -28.55 9.97
N LEU A 272 -1.62 -28.73 8.68
CA LEU A 272 -1.37 -27.63 7.75
C LEU A 272 -2.55 -27.47 6.79
N PRO A 273 -2.83 -26.24 6.33
CA PRO A 273 -3.70 -26.01 5.19
C PRO A 273 -3.29 -26.81 3.94
N LEU A 274 -4.25 -27.02 3.04
CA LEU A 274 -3.98 -27.67 1.76
C LEU A 274 -2.95 -26.87 0.94
N PRO A 275 -2.08 -27.55 0.17
CA PRO A 275 -1.14 -26.87 -0.73
C PRO A 275 -1.88 -25.90 -1.66
N ARG A 276 -1.42 -24.65 -1.70
CA ARG A 276 -2.02 -23.62 -2.56
C ARG A 276 -1.88 -24.01 -4.03
N GLY A 277 -2.90 -23.70 -4.83
CA GLY A 277 -2.88 -24.00 -6.27
C GLY A 277 -1.81 -23.21 -7.06
N LYS A 278 -1.29 -22.13 -6.49
CA LYS A 278 -0.23 -21.28 -7.06
C LYS A 278 0.62 -20.65 -5.97
N THR A 279 1.84 -20.25 -6.34
CA THR A 279 2.78 -19.53 -5.46
C THR A 279 2.52 -18.03 -5.37
N GLU A 280 1.76 -17.46 -6.31
CA GLU A 280 1.42 -16.04 -6.31
C GLU A 280 0.11 -15.82 -5.51
N PRO A 281 0.03 -14.78 -4.65
CA PRO A 281 -1.21 -14.45 -3.99
C PRO A 281 -2.23 -13.89 -5.00
N ASP A 282 -3.51 -13.94 -4.65
CA ASP A 282 -4.61 -13.41 -5.45
C ASP A 282 -4.84 -11.92 -5.20
N LEU A 283 -4.51 -11.46 -3.99
CA LEU A 283 -4.59 -10.06 -3.57
C LEU A 283 -3.42 -9.74 -2.64
N ILE A 284 -2.83 -8.56 -2.80
CA ILE A 284 -1.85 -8.01 -1.87
C ILE A 284 -2.42 -6.74 -1.25
N LEU A 285 -2.53 -6.72 0.08
CA LEU A 285 -2.79 -5.51 0.86
C LEU A 285 -1.46 -5.02 1.43
N PHE A 286 -0.99 -3.87 0.96
CA PHE A 286 0.29 -3.28 1.37
C PHE A 286 0.07 -2.05 2.25
N ASN A 287 0.84 -1.92 3.32
CA ASN A 287 0.90 -0.72 4.14
C ASN A 287 2.32 -0.49 4.67
N SER A 288 2.69 0.78 4.84
CA SER A 288 3.92 1.22 5.47
C SER A 288 3.62 2.55 6.16
N GLY A 289 3.73 2.62 7.48
CA GLY A 289 3.51 3.88 8.19
C GLY A 289 4.01 3.87 9.62
N LEU A 290 3.58 2.91 10.46
CA LEU A 290 3.92 2.98 11.88
C LEU A 290 5.41 2.73 12.13
N TRP A 291 6.04 1.79 11.41
CA TRP A 291 7.51 1.65 11.45
C TRP A 291 8.23 2.93 11.00
N ASP A 292 7.75 3.62 9.97
CA ASP A 292 8.36 4.88 9.50
C ASP A 292 8.25 5.98 10.55
N LEU A 293 7.08 6.11 11.17
CA LEU A 293 6.82 7.05 12.26
C LEU A 293 7.67 6.73 13.50
N ALA A 294 7.78 5.46 13.87
CA ALA A 294 8.63 5.00 14.98
C ALA A 294 10.10 5.41 14.75
N ARG A 295 10.58 5.26 13.51
CA ARG A 295 11.96 5.63 13.15
C ARG A 295 12.20 7.12 13.33
N TRP A 296 11.29 7.93 12.80
CA TRP A 296 11.39 9.39 12.91
C TRP A 296 11.21 9.87 14.34
N ALA A 297 10.32 9.26 15.13
CA ALA A 297 10.17 9.56 16.54
C ALA A 297 11.50 9.35 17.29
N ARG A 298 12.14 8.18 17.10
CA ARG A 298 13.45 7.89 17.70
C ARG A 298 14.51 8.92 17.30
N TYR A 299 14.61 9.25 16.02
CA TYR A 299 15.55 10.26 15.54
C TYR A 299 15.27 11.66 16.10
N ASP A 300 14.01 12.10 16.12
CA ASP A 300 13.60 13.40 16.64
C ASP A 300 13.98 13.53 18.12
N ILE A 301 13.75 12.47 18.90
CA ILE A 301 14.10 12.42 20.32
C ILE A 301 15.61 12.49 20.51
N ASP A 302 16.38 11.67 19.79
CA ASP A 302 17.83 11.64 19.87
C ASP A 302 18.47 12.99 19.50
N THR A 303 17.75 13.81 18.73
CA THR A 303 18.18 15.15 18.29
C THR A 303 17.49 16.30 19.03
N GLY A 304 16.61 16.03 19.99
CA GLY A 304 15.91 17.03 20.80
C GLY A 304 14.80 17.79 20.08
N VAL A 305 14.28 17.27 18.97
CA VAL A 305 13.17 17.83 18.19
C VAL A 305 11.82 17.40 18.76
N GLY A 306 10.82 18.29 18.71
CA GLY A 306 9.48 18.02 19.19
C GLY A 306 8.72 16.98 18.34
N LEU A 307 8.06 16.02 19.00
CA LEU A 307 7.27 14.97 18.33
C LEU A 307 5.89 15.43 17.84
N LEU A 308 5.44 16.60 18.29
CA LEU A 308 4.18 17.23 17.86
C LEU A 308 4.32 17.97 16.53
N GLU A 309 5.56 18.21 16.09
CA GLU A 309 5.82 18.89 14.84
C GLU A 309 5.46 18.00 13.65
N ASN A 310 5.07 18.65 12.55
CA ASN A 310 4.80 17.99 11.28
C ASN A 310 6.09 17.35 10.72
N LEU A 311 5.92 16.36 9.85
CA LEU A 311 7.04 15.83 9.07
C LEU A 311 7.59 16.92 8.15
N SER A 312 8.93 16.96 8.03
CA SER A 312 9.61 17.82 7.07
C SER A 312 9.30 17.40 5.64
N GLU A 313 9.41 18.34 4.70
CA GLU A 313 9.27 18.06 3.27
C GLU A 313 10.21 16.94 2.82
N GLU A 314 11.46 16.96 3.28
CA GLU A 314 12.46 15.94 2.99
C GLU A 314 11.98 14.53 3.39
N ARG A 315 11.44 14.37 4.60
CA ARG A 315 10.93 13.07 5.07
C ARG A 315 9.75 12.58 4.24
N ILE A 316 8.82 13.48 3.91
CA ILE A 316 7.64 13.14 3.11
C ILE A 316 8.06 12.73 1.69
N MET A 317 8.92 13.52 1.03
CA MET A 317 9.37 13.23 -0.33
C MET A 317 10.26 11.99 -0.40
N TRP A 318 11.11 11.77 0.60
CA TRP A 318 11.87 10.52 0.74
C TRP A 318 10.92 9.32 0.89
N TRP A 319 9.93 9.41 1.78
CA TRP A 319 8.96 8.33 2.00
C TRP A 319 8.17 8.03 0.72
N ARG A 320 7.66 9.05 0.01
CA ARG A 320 6.99 8.88 -1.30
C ARG A 320 7.88 8.14 -2.30
N SER A 321 9.16 8.51 -2.37
CA SER A 321 10.12 7.89 -3.29
C SER A 321 10.43 6.44 -2.93
N ARG A 322 10.47 6.12 -1.63
CA ARG A 322 10.62 4.75 -1.13
C ARG A 322 9.42 3.87 -1.43
N MET A 323 8.20 4.40 -1.34
CA MET A 323 6.99 3.64 -1.67
C MET A 323 7.01 3.17 -3.13
N VAL A 324 7.53 3.99 -4.06
CA VAL A 324 7.73 3.59 -5.47
C VAL A 324 8.64 2.38 -5.60
N ASP A 325 9.78 2.37 -4.90
CA ASP A 325 10.72 1.25 -4.96
C ASP A 325 10.13 -0.02 -4.32
N MET A 326 9.46 0.11 -3.17
CA MET A 326 8.86 -1.00 -2.43
C MET A 326 7.74 -1.66 -3.24
N LEU A 327 6.76 -0.87 -3.71
CA LEU A 327 5.67 -1.35 -4.56
C LEU A 327 6.19 -1.87 -5.90
N GLY A 328 7.24 -1.26 -6.45
CA GLY A 328 7.96 -1.75 -7.62
C GLY A 328 8.57 -3.13 -7.40
N SER A 329 9.14 -3.40 -6.22
CA SER A 329 9.67 -4.72 -5.85
C SER A 329 8.56 -5.76 -5.72
N VAL A 330 7.45 -5.42 -5.05
CA VAL A 330 6.26 -6.30 -4.95
C VAL A 330 5.73 -6.66 -6.34
N ARG A 331 5.53 -5.66 -7.22
CA ARG A 331 5.07 -5.87 -8.61
C ARG A 331 6.06 -6.70 -9.44
N LYS A 332 7.36 -6.51 -9.25
CA LYS A 332 8.38 -7.29 -9.96
C LYS A 332 8.32 -8.78 -9.57
N THR A 333 8.07 -9.06 -8.29
CA THR A 333 7.98 -10.41 -7.74
C THR A 333 6.66 -11.09 -8.12
N TRP A 334 5.52 -10.40 -7.98
CA TRP A 334 4.20 -10.90 -8.31
C TRP A 334 3.56 -10.05 -9.41
N ARG A 335 3.79 -10.45 -10.66
CA ARG A 335 3.51 -9.61 -11.84
C ARG A 335 2.04 -9.35 -12.08
N ARG A 336 1.18 -10.32 -11.74
CA ARG A 336 -0.26 -10.28 -12.07
C ARG A 336 -1.15 -9.97 -10.88
N THR A 337 -0.64 -10.05 -9.66
CA THR A 337 -1.45 -9.89 -8.46
C THR A 337 -1.91 -8.44 -8.29
N ARG A 338 -3.17 -8.23 -7.93
CA ARG A 338 -3.68 -6.90 -7.58
C ARG A 338 -2.99 -6.40 -6.30
N ILE A 339 -2.44 -5.19 -6.35
CA ILE A 339 -1.85 -4.54 -5.18
C ILE A 339 -2.78 -3.41 -4.74
N VAL A 340 -3.22 -3.48 -3.50
CA VAL A 340 -4.02 -2.46 -2.82
C VAL A 340 -3.13 -1.84 -1.75
N TRP A 341 -2.79 -0.57 -1.93
CA TRP A 341 -2.06 0.22 -0.95
C TRP A 341 -3.05 0.79 0.06
N ARG A 342 -3.06 0.22 1.26
CA ARG A 342 -3.84 0.68 2.40
C ARG A 342 -3.14 1.86 3.06
N ASN A 343 -3.89 2.92 3.35
CA ASN A 343 -3.38 4.02 4.15
C ASN A 343 -3.35 3.67 5.65
N THR A 344 -2.64 4.46 6.45
CA THR A 344 -2.41 4.16 7.86
C THR A 344 -3.57 4.71 8.70
N ALA A 345 -4.24 3.84 9.44
CA ALA A 345 -5.31 4.23 10.36
C ALA A 345 -4.78 5.20 11.43
N TYR A 346 -5.68 5.95 12.05
CA TYR A 346 -5.39 6.81 13.20
C TYR A 346 -5.64 5.99 14.48
N PRO A 347 -4.61 5.42 15.12
CA PRO A 347 -4.82 4.71 16.37
C PRO A 347 -5.21 5.70 17.48
N LEU A 348 -5.64 5.17 18.62
CA LEU A 348 -5.96 6.01 19.77
C LEU A 348 -4.69 6.74 20.23
N ALA A 349 -4.73 8.07 20.22
CA ALA A 349 -3.68 8.89 20.78
C ALA A 349 -3.77 8.81 22.32
N SER A 350 -2.94 7.96 22.92
CA SER A 350 -2.89 7.76 24.38
C SER A 350 -1.45 7.78 24.89
N GLU A 351 -1.26 7.95 26.20
CA GLU A 351 0.07 7.87 26.82
C GLU A 351 0.74 6.48 26.66
N ALA A 352 -0.05 5.44 26.37
CA ALA A 352 0.44 4.09 26.09
C ALA A 352 0.94 3.92 24.64
N THR A 353 0.67 4.89 23.77
CA THR A 353 1.03 4.84 22.35
C THR A 353 2.48 5.29 22.14
N THR A 354 3.43 4.45 22.58
CA THR A 354 4.86 4.78 22.57
C THR A 354 5.67 3.97 21.58
N VAL A 355 6.88 4.44 21.23
CA VAL A 355 7.86 3.66 20.46
C VAL A 355 8.21 2.38 21.20
N GLU A 356 8.38 2.44 22.52
CA GLU A 356 8.67 1.29 23.36
C GLU A 356 7.52 0.27 23.35
N ALA A 357 6.27 0.72 23.47
CA ALA A 357 5.07 -0.10 23.37
C ALA A 357 4.94 -0.77 22.00
N PHE A 358 5.26 -0.01 20.93
CA PHE A 358 5.26 -0.54 19.58
C PHE A 358 6.30 -1.66 19.39
N LEU A 359 7.48 -1.51 19.98
CA LEU A 359 8.57 -2.47 19.89
C LEU A 359 8.46 -3.62 20.91
N GLY A 360 7.56 -3.52 21.90
CA GLY A 360 7.41 -4.51 22.97
C GLY A 360 8.52 -4.45 24.03
N ILE A 361 9.15 -3.29 24.24
CA ILE A 361 10.28 -3.08 25.17
C ILE A 361 9.91 -2.13 26.34
N GLU A 362 8.64 -2.12 26.74
CA GLU A 362 8.15 -1.29 27.85
C GLU A 362 8.90 -1.60 29.16
N GLY A 363 9.24 -0.56 29.93
CA GLY A 363 9.93 -0.71 31.22
C GLY A 363 11.47 -0.72 31.15
N GLU A 364 12.07 -0.68 29.96
CA GLU A 364 13.47 -0.30 29.84
C GLU A 364 13.67 1.17 30.25
N ARG A 365 14.89 1.57 30.63
CA ARG A 365 15.26 2.94 31.12
C ARG A 365 14.93 4.11 30.16
N ARG A 366 14.27 3.85 29.02
CA ARG A 366 13.87 4.84 28.03
C ARG A 366 12.60 5.57 28.50
N LYS A 367 12.54 6.87 28.26
CA LYS A 367 11.32 7.66 28.54
C LYS A 367 10.24 7.17 27.58
N ASN A 368 9.01 6.99 28.03
CA ASN A 368 7.87 6.62 27.19
C ASN A 368 7.72 7.64 26.03
N HIS A 369 8.16 7.26 24.84
CA HIS A 369 8.30 8.17 23.71
C HIS A 369 7.05 8.15 22.83
N PRO A 370 6.33 9.27 22.63
CA PRO A 370 5.18 9.31 21.72
C PRO A 370 5.53 8.74 20.34
N LEU A 371 4.77 7.74 19.90
CA LEU A 371 5.04 7.06 18.63
C LEU A 371 4.74 7.96 17.42
N TYR A 372 3.65 8.73 17.49
CA TYR A 372 3.19 9.56 16.39
C TYR A 372 2.38 10.76 16.90
N HIS A 373 2.15 11.70 15.99
CA HIS A 373 1.10 12.71 16.08
C HIS A 373 0.13 12.53 14.91
N ALA A 374 -1.17 12.74 15.11
CA ALA A 374 -2.19 12.49 14.09
C ALA A 374 -1.90 13.25 12.77
N ASN A 375 -1.33 14.46 12.85
CA ASN A 375 -0.92 15.21 11.66
C ASN A 375 0.14 14.48 10.82
N ARG A 376 1.07 13.74 11.43
CA ARG A 376 2.10 12.99 10.70
C ARG A 376 1.46 11.84 9.92
N ILE A 377 0.48 11.14 10.51
CA ILE A 377 -0.32 10.11 9.82
C ILE A 377 -1.09 10.76 8.66
N ALA A 378 -1.74 11.91 8.89
CA ALA A 378 -2.46 12.62 7.85
C ALA A 378 -1.54 13.01 6.68
N GLN A 379 -0.33 13.51 6.96
CA GLN A 379 0.67 13.82 5.93
C GLN A 379 1.07 12.59 5.10
N LEU A 380 1.29 11.42 5.73
CA LEU A 380 1.57 10.18 5.01
C LEU A 380 0.38 9.73 4.16
N ASN A 381 -0.83 9.78 4.70
CA ASN A 381 -2.05 9.40 3.98
C ASN A 381 -2.31 10.32 2.78
N HIS A 382 -2.08 11.63 2.91
CA HIS A 382 -2.14 12.57 1.79
C HIS A 382 -1.01 12.34 0.77
N ALA A 383 0.20 12.05 1.24
CA ALA A 383 1.34 11.74 0.38
C ALA A 383 1.09 10.47 -0.46
N GLN A 384 0.48 9.44 0.13
CA GLN A 384 0.02 8.26 -0.59
C GLN A 384 -1.00 8.62 -1.68
N ARG A 385 -2.06 9.35 -1.33
CA ARG A 385 -3.09 9.73 -2.31
C ARG A 385 -2.48 10.50 -3.47
N SER A 386 -1.62 11.48 -3.19
CA SER A 386 -0.93 12.24 -4.25
C SER A 386 0.00 11.39 -5.12
N ALA A 387 0.56 10.29 -4.59
CA ALA A 387 1.42 9.39 -5.34
C ALA A 387 0.64 8.46 -6.28
N LEU A 388 -0.65 8.21 -5.96
CA LEU A 388 -1.58 7.43 -6.79
C LEU A 388 -2.31 8.34 -7.79
N ASP A 389 -2.78 9.49 -7.32
CA ASP A 389 -3.52 10.49 -8.08
C ASP A 389 -2.62 11.68 -8.39
N VAL A 390 -1.75 11.47 -9.36
CA VAL A 390 -0.78 12.47 -9.79
C VAL A 390 -1.49 13.66 -10.45
N HIS A 391 -1.21 14.87 -9.97
CA HIS A 391 -1.76 16.12 -10.50
C HIS A 391 -0.66 17.05 -11.02
N GLY A 392 -0.89 17.66 -12.19
CA GLY A 392 0.04 18.62 -12.79
C GLY A 392 1.40 18.00 -13.10
N ASP A 393 2.47 18.65 -12.63
CA ASP A 393 3.87 18.25 -12.84
C ASP A 393 4.42 17.35 -11.72
N ASP A 394 3.57 16.85 -10.82
CA ASP A 394 4.02 15.94 -9.76
C ASP A 394 4.54 14.63 -10.38
N VAL A 395 5.77 14.24 -10.05
CA VAL A 395 6.36 13.00 -10.56
C VAL A 395 7.10 12.32 -9.42
N VAL A 396 6.51 11.25 -8.88
CA VAL A 396 7.16 10.42 -7.87
C VAL A 396 8.07 9.40 -8.54
N LYS A 397 9.35 9.41 -8.17
CA LYS A 397 10.37 8.49 -8.69
C LYS A 397 10.91 7.65 -7.54
N GLY A 398 11.47 6.49 -7.86
CA GLY A 398 12.15 5.67 -6.87
C GLY A 398 13.36 6.39 -6.26
N GLU A 399 13.56 6.19 -4.96
CA GLU A 399 14.72 6.70 -4.23
C GLU A 399 15.98 5.93 -4.64
N ARG A 400 15.89 4.61 -4.66
CA ARG A 400 17.01 3.72 -5.04
C ARG A 400 17.23 3.69 -6.54
N SER A 401 16.16 3.88 -7.32
CA SER A 401 16.21 3.93 -8.78
C SER A 401 15.40 5.11 -9.31
N ARG A 402 16.10 6.16 -9.77
CA ARG A 402 15.45 7.35 -10.34
C ARG A 402 14.64 7.07 -11.60
N SER A 403 14.83 5.91 -12.25
CA SER A 403 14.01 5.47 -13.39
C SER A 403 12.74 4.74 -12.96
N ALA A 404 12.65 4.27 -11.70
CA ALA A 404 11.45 3.62 -11.20
C ALA A 404 10.28 4.62 -11.11
N ARG A 405 9.08 4.11 -11.36
CA ARG A 405 7.81 4.82 -11.33
C ARG A 405 6.81 3.97 -10.57
N MET A 406 5.80 4.62 -10.00
CA MET A 406 4.67 3.93 -9.37
C MET A 406 4.06 2.92 -10.37
N PRO A 407 3.87 1.65 -9.98
CA PRO A 407 3.16 0.71 -10.85
C PRO A 407 1.72 1.18 -11.11
N ASN A 408 1.32 1.21 -12.38
CA ASN A 408 0.05 1.82 -12.82
C ASN A 408 -1.22 1.09 -12.30
N ASP A 409 -1.07 -0.10 -11.73
CA ASP A 409 -2.18 -0.96 -11.30
C ASP A 409 -2.30 -1.09 -9.78
N VAL A 410 -1.52 -0.32 -9.03
CA VAL A 410 -1.71 -0.13 -7.59
C VAL A 410 -2.93 0.75 -7.37
N VAL A 411 -3.81 0.36 -6.45
CA VAL A 411 -4.94 1.21 -6.02
C VAL A 411 -4.86 1.55 -4.55
N GLY A 412 -5.37 2.73 -4.21
CA GLY A 412 -5.48 3.17 -2.82
C GLY A 412 -6.66 2.52 -2.12
N LEU A 413 -6.53 2.32 -0.81
CA LEU A 413 -7.61 1.94 0.08
C LEU A 413 -7.68 2.94 1.24
N ASN A 414 -8.81 3.63 1.34
CA ASN A 414 -9.12 4.66 2.34
C ASN A 414 -9.50 4.04 3.70
N PHE A 415 -8.62 3.19 4.22
CA PHE A 415 -8.81 2.48 5.47
C PHE A 415 -8.90 3.41 6.70
N ALA A 416 -8.05 4.43 6.74
CA ALA A 416 -8.01 5.40 7.83
C ALA A 416 -9.30 6.20 7.95
N GLU A 417 -9.93 6.52 6.83
CA GLU A 417 -11.17 7.28 6.76
C GLU A 417 -12.37 6.42 7.16
N VAL A 418 -12.40 5.16 6.73
CA VAL A 418 -13.43 4.19 7.12
C VAL A 418 -13.40 3.93 8.63
N LEU A 419 -12.21 3.91 9.24
CA LEU A 419 -12.04 3.65 10.67
C LEU A 419 -12.00 4.91 11.55
N MET A 420 -12.07 6.10 10.97
CA MET A 420 -11.95 7.35 11.70
C MET A 420 -13.07 7.48 12.75
N GLY A 421 -12.70 7.80 13.99
CA GLY A 421 -13.63 7.94 15.11
C GLY A 421 -14.10 6.62 15.74
N GLN A 422 -13.54 5.48 15.31
CA GLN A 422 -13.82 4.16 15.90
C GLN A 422 -12.74 3.71 16.91
N ASP A 423 -11.76 4.57 17.18
CA ASP A 423 -10.60 4.34 18.05
C ASP A 423 -10.96 4.11 19.52
N GLN A 424 -12.08 4.68 19.98
CA GLN A 424 -12.60 4.45 21.33
C GLN A 424 -12.98 2.98 21.62
N HIS A 425 -13.09 2.14 20.58
CA HIS A 425 -13.37 0.71 20.71
C HIS A 425 -12.11 -0.14 20.78
N SER A 426 -10.93 0.44 20.50
CA SER A 426 -9.65 -0.26 20.51
C SER A 426 -9.24 -0.67 21.93
N LEU A 427 -9.01 -1.97 22.10
CA LEU A 427 -8.47 -2.55 23.34
C LEU A 427 -6.94 -2.44 23.41
N THR A 428 -6.29 -2.15 22.29
CA THR A 428 -4.85 -1.92 22.20
C THR A 428 -4.58 -0.52 21.63
N PRO A 429 -3.54 0.20 22.09
CA PRO A 429 -3.30 1.58 21.66
C PRO A 429 -3.00 1.74 20.17
N LEU A 430 -2.57 0.67 19.51
CA LEU A 430 -2.07 0.69 18.13
C LEU A 430 -2.91 -0.11 17.14
N ALA A 431 -3.55 -1.19 17.58
CA ALA A 431 -4.36 -2.00 16.68
C ALA A 431 -5.84 -1.59 16.72
N PRO A 432 -6.53 -1.56 15.57
CA PRO A 432 -7.97 -1.38 15.53
C PRO A 432 -8.68 -2.51 16.28
N SER A 433 -9.82 -2.27 16.91
CA SER A 433 -10.61 -3.30 17.58
C SER A 433 -11.19 -4.36 16.62
N GLN A 434 -11.64 -5.50 17.17
CA GLN A 434 -12.37 -6.49 16.37
C GLN A 434 -13.69 -5.91 15.82
N LEU A 435 -14.45 -5.22 16.67
CA LEU A 435 -15.65 -4.49 16.29
C LEU A 435 -15.52 -3.01 16.69
N PRO A 436 -15.76 -2.07 15.76
CA PRO A 436 -16.25 -2.31 14.39
C PRO A 436 -15.14 -2.58 13.38
N CYS A 437 -13.88 -2.27 13.70
CA CYS A 437 -12.81 -2.09 12.72
C CYS A 437 -12.39 -3.38 12.00
N GLY A 438 -12.26 -4.50 12.73
CA GLY A 438 -11.92 -5.79 12.14
C GLY A 438 -12.98 -6.31 11.17
N ALA A 439 -14.26 -6.08 11.45
CA ALA A 439 -15.36 -6.43 10.54
C ALA A 439 -15.35 -5.57 9.27
N LEU A 440 -15.18 -4.25 9.41
CA LEU A 440 -15.05 -3.33 8.26
C LEU A 440 -13.85 -3.72 7.39
N PHE A 441 -12.71 -4.04 8.00
CA PHE A 441 -11.54 -4.55 7.28
C PHE A 441 -11.86 -5.84 6.51
N GLY A 442 -12.54 -6.80 7.14
CA GLY A 442 -12.96 -8.05 6.51
C GLY A 442 -13.81 -7.81 5.27
N GLU A 443 -14.80 -6.92 5.35
CA GLU A 443 -15.62 -6.54 4.19
C GLU A 443 -14.79 -5.89 3.06
N MET A 444 -13.91 -4.95 3.41
CA MET A 444 -13.02 -4.28 2.44
C MET A 444 -12.13 -5.29 1.71
N MET A 445 -11.51 -6.21 2.47
CA MET A 445 -10.65 -7.27 1.93
C MET A 445 -11.42 -8.18 0.97
N LEU A 446 -12.60 -8.67 1.38
CA LEU A 446 -13.43 -9.56 0.56
C LEU A 446 -13.89 -8.87 -0.73
N TRP A 447 -14.24 -7.58 -0.63
CA TRP A 447 -14.64 -6.79 -1.79
C TRP A 447 -13.48 -6.65 -2.80
N HIS A 448 -12.29 -6.28 -2.33
CA HIS A 448 -11.11 -6.15 -3.20
C HIS A 448 -10.64 -7.49 -3.75
N LEU A 449 -10.78 -8.58 -3.00
CA LEU A 449 -10.45 -9.92 -3.50
C LEU A 449 -11.40 -10.31 -4.64
N ARG A 450 -12.71 -10.09 -4.46
CA ARG A 450 -13.71 -10.36 -5.49
C ARG A 450 -13.42 -9.56 -6.77
N ASP A 451 -13.08 -8.28 -6.64
CA ASP A 451 -12.70 -7.44 -7.78
C ASP A 451 -11.39 -7.90 -8.44
N ALA A 452 -10.42 -8.38 -7.65
CA ALA A 452 -9.13 -8.84 -8.17
C ALA A 452 -9.22 -10.15 -8.99
N VAL A 453 -10.11 -11.07 -8.61
CA VAL A 453 -10.20 -12.40 -9.24
C VAL A 453 -11.34 -12.53 -10.26
N ASN A 454 -12.36 -11.67 -10.17
CA ASN A 454 -13.43 -11.53 -11.15
C ASN A 454 -13.45 -10.09 -11.72
N PRO A 455 -12.39 -9.71 -12.45
CA PRO A 455 -12.15 -8.33 -12.86
C PRO A 455 -12.96 -7.89 -14.07
#